data_AF-A0A4U6UEY7-F1
#
_entry.id   AF-A0A4U6UEY7-F1
#
_cell.length_a   1.000
_cell.length_b   1.000
_cell.length_c   1.000
_cell.angle_alpha   90.00
_cell.angle_beta   90.00
_cell.angle_gamma   90.00
#
_symmetry.space_group_name_H-M   'P 1'
#
loop_
_entity.id
_entity.type
_entity.pdbx_description
1 polymer ?
#
loop_
_entity_poly.entity_id
_entity_poly.type
_entity_poly.pdbx_seq_one_letter_code
_entity_poly.pdbx_strand_id
1 'polypeptide(L)'
;MASSGKMEGPSAPAVRRDPYEVLSVPRDSSDQEIKSAYRKLALKYHPDKNASNPEASELFKEVAYSYSILSDPEKRRQYDTAGFEALENEGMDMEIDLSNLGTVNTMFAALFSKLGVPIKTTISPTVLEEAMNGTVTVRPLPVGTSATGKVDKQCAHFFGVTISEEQAHSGIVVRVTSPAQSKFKLLYFEQEVNGGYGLALQEDSQKTGKVTSAGMYFLHFQVYRMDSTVNALAMAKDPEAAFFKRLEGLQPCEVSALKPGTHIFAVIIFSSQLAI
;
A
#
# COMPACT_ATOMS: atom_id res chain seq x y z
N MET A 1 52.69 20.52 28.76
CA MET A 1 51.61 21.51 28.54
C MET A 1 50.52 20.85 27.70
N ALA A 2 49.29 21.13 28.08
CA ALA A 2 48.07 20.42 27.71
C ALA A 2 47.58 20.66 26.27
N SER A 3 46.52 19.91 25.94
CA SER A 3 45.42 20.25 25.02
C SER A 3 45.51 19.64 23.62
N SER A 4 44.46 19.10 23.02
CA SER A 4 43.16 18.56 23.45
C SER A 4 42.63 17.82 22.22
N GLY A 5 42.03 16.66 22.42
CA GLY A 5 41.28 15.98 21.36
C GLY A 5 40.11 16.84 20.88
N LYS A 6 39.82 16.79 19.59
CA LYS A 6 38.50 17.12 19.07
C LYS A 6 37.97 15.87 18.38
N MET A 7 37.11 15.17 19.10
CA MET A 7 36.17 14.21 18.55
C MET A 7 35.26 14.96 17.56
N GLU A 8 35.19 14.49 16.32
CA GLU A 8 34.09 14.83 15.42
C GLU A 8 32.86 14.05 15.89
N GLY A 9 31.88 14.78 16.43
CA GLY A 9 30.60 14.24 16.89
C GLY A 9 29.65 13.89 15.73
N PRO A 10 28.57 13.16 16.01
CA PRO A 10 27.66 12.61 15.02
C PRO A 10 26.86 13.70 14.28
N SER A 11 26.59 13.45 12.99
CA SER A 11 25.79 14.31 12.11
C SER A 11 24.44 14.70 12.72
N ALA A 12 24.13 15.99 12.72
CA ALA A 12 22.83 16.53 13.11
C ALA A 12 21.67 15.88 12.33
N PRO A 13 20.47 15.74 12.92
CA PRO A 13 19.30 15.22 12.23
C PRO A 13 18.89 16.17 11.10
N ALA A 14 18.51 15.63 9.95
CA ALA A 14 18.04 16.41 8.81
C ALA A 14 16.72 17.11 9.16
N VAL A 15 16.77 18.43 9.40
CA VAL A 15 15.59 19.25 9.65
C VAL A 15 14.78 19.34 8.35
N ARG A 16 13.58 18.73 8.33
CA ARG A 16 12.64 18.79 7.18
C ARG A 16 12.08 20.22 7.04
N ARG A 17 11.93 20.71 5.80
CA ARG A 17 11.40 22.05 5.53
C ARG A 17 9.89 22.11 5.74
N ASP A 18 9.39 23.29 6.10
CA ASP A 18 7.97 23.53 6.33
C ASP A 18 7.14 23.27 5.03
N PRO A 19 6.07 22.47 5.07
CA PRO A 19 5.23 22.16 3.91
C PRO A 19 4.64 23.39 3.21
N TYR A 20 4.30 24.43 3.95
CA TYR A 20 3.76 25.69 3.40
C TYR A 20 4.85 26.45 2.65
N GLU A 21 6.09 26.46 3.17
CA GLU A 21 7.24 27.05 2.49
C GLU A 21 7.61 26.28 1.22
N VAL A 22 7.63 24.95 1.28
CA VAL A 22 7.93 24.09 0.13
C VAL A 22 6.91 24.29 -0.99
N LEU A 23 5.62 24.38 -0.66
CA LEU A 23 4.59 24.69 -1.65
C LEU A 23 4.51 26.18 -1.99
N SER A 24 5.23 27.04 -1.27
CA SER A 24 5.22 28.49 -1.42
C SER A 24 3.81 29.08 -1.31
N VAL A 25 3.07 28.64 -0.29
CA VAL A 25 1.70 29.08 0.03
C VAL A 25 1.62 29.55 1.49
N PRO A 26 0.76 30.52 1.82
CA PRO A 26 0.55 30.92 3.20
C PRO A 26 -0.24 29.87 4.00
N ARG A 27 -0.13 29.92 5.33
CA ARG A 27 -0.76 28.94 6.24
C ARG A 27 -2.29 28.96 6.22
N ASP A 28 -2.89 30.07 5.81
CA ASP A 28 -4.34 30.26 5.64
C ASP A 28 -4.84 29.86 4.24
N SER A 29 -3.97 29.30 3.38
CA SER A 29 -4.36 28.89 2.04
C SER A 29 -5.50 27.87 2.03
N SER A 30 -6.40 28.07 1.07
CA SER A 30 -7.46 27.13 0.75
C SER A 30 -6.93 25.87 0.07
N ASP A 31 -7.69 24.77 0.12
CA ASP A 31 -7.33 23.51 -0.53
C ASP A 31 -7.10 23.68 -2.04
N GLN A 32 -7.82 24.61 -2.68
CA GLN A 32 -7.65 24.94 -4.09
C GLN A 32 -6.31 25.61 -4.37
N GLU A 33 -5.86 26.51 -3.50
CA GLU A 33 -4.57 27.20 -3.62
C GLU A 33 -3.41 26.23 -3.41
N ILE A 34 -3.50 25.37 -2.39
CA ILE A 34 -2.54 24.30 -2.11
C ILE A 34 -2.43 23.35 -3.31
N LYS A 35 -3.57 22.92 -3.86
CA LYS A 35 -3.62 22.05 -5.06
C LYS A 35 -3.05 22.73 -6.29
N SER A 36 -3.30 24.03 -6.47
CA SER A 36 -2.77 24.81 -7.59
C SER A 36 -1.25 24.98 -7.49
N ALA A 37 -0.73 25.30 -6.31
CA ALA A 37 0.70 25.44 -6.04
C ALA A 37 1.44 24.12 -6.27
N TYR A 38 0.92 23.01 -5.74
CA TYR A 38 1.46 21.68 -5.98
C TYR A 38 1.56 21.37 -7.48
N ARG A 39 0.49 21.56 -8.25
CA ARG A 39 0.50 21.30 -9.70
C ARG A 39 1.59 22.08 -10.44
N LYS A 40 1.78 23.36 -10.08
CA LYS A 40 2.81 24.21 -10.69
C LYS A 40 4.22 23.69 -10.40
N LEU A 41 4.51 23.38 -9.14
CA LEU A 41 5.82 22.89 -8.71
C LEU A 41 6.10 21.49 -9.24
N ALA A 42 5.11 20.61 -9.27
CA ALA A 42 5.28 19.25 -9.73
C ALA A 42 5.50 19.18 -11.26
N LEU A 43 4.94 20.11 -12.04
CA LEU A 43 5.29 20.29 -13.46
C LEU A 43 6.69 20.90 -13.67
N LYS A 44 7.12 21.80 -12.77
CA LYS A 44 8.43 22.45 -12.81
C LYS A 44 9.55 21.46 -12.53
N TYR A 45 9.39 20.63 -11.50
CA TYR A 45 10.37 19.64 -11.05
C TYR A 45 10.12 18.25 -11.65
N HIS A 46 9.30 18.16 -12.70
CA HIS A 46 8.96 16.89 -13.33
C HIS A 46 10.22 16.18 -13.86
N PRO A 47 10.44 14.89 -13.55
CA PRO A 47 11.65 14.15 -13.92
C PRO A 47 11.84 14.03 -15.45
N ASP A 48 10.78 13.95 -16.25
CA ASP A 48 10.94 13.94 -17.72
C ASP A 48 11.55 15.24 -18.26
N LYS A 49 11.28 16.38 -17.61
CA LYS A 49 11.85 17.68 -17.99
C LYS A 49 13.21 17.94 -17.34
N ASN A 50 13.56 17.15 -16.32
CA ASN A 50 14.72 17.35 -15.46
C ASN A 50 15.54 16.06 -15.29
N ALA A 51 15.60 15.19 -16.32
CA ALA A 51 16.19 13.85 -16.22
C ALA A 51 17.69 13.86 -15.87
N SER A 52 18.38 14.97 -16.15
CA SER A 52 19.79 15.20 -15.85
C SER A 52 20.04 16.00 -14.56
N ASN A 53 18.99 16.41 -13.85
CA ASN A 53 19.12 17.17 -12.60
C ASN A 53 18.69 16.34 -11.39
N PRO A 54 19.63 15.76 -10.61
CA PRO A 54 19.30 14.99 -9.41
C PRO A 54 18.60 15.81 -8.33
N GLU A 55 18.85 17.13 -8.25
CA GLU A 55 18.20 18.01 -7.27
C GLU A 55 16.71 18.18 -7.56
N ALA A 56 16.30 18.14 -8.83
CA ALA A 56 14.89 18.22 -9.20
C ALA A 56 14.09 17.01 -8.69
N SER A 57 14.72 15.84 -8.61
CA SER A 57 14.10 14.64 -8.01
C SER A 57 13.85 14.82 -6.51
N GLU A 58 14.82 15.36 -5.77
CA GLU A 58 14.66 15.60 -4.33
C GLU A 58 13.62 16.70 -4.05
N LEU A 59 13.64 17.78 -4.83
CA LEU A 59 12.61 18.82 -4.75
C LEU A 59 11.21 18.30 -5.10
N PHE A 60 11.11 17.40 -6.08
CA PHE A 60 9.84 16.79 -6.44
C PHE A 60 9.28 15.91 -5.31
N LYS A 61 10.14 15.10 -4.67
CA LYS A 61 9.76 14.30 -3.50
C LYS A 61 9.27 15.19 -2.36
N GLU A 62 9.99 16.28 -2.09
CA GLU A 62 9.65 17.20 -1.00
C GLU A 62 8.36 17.97 -1.25
N VAL A 63 8.13 18.42 -2.50
CA VAL A 63 6.87 19.03 -2.93
C VAL A 63 5.70 18.05 -2.79
N ALA A 64 5.91 16.78 -3.13
CA ALA A 64 4.89 15.76 -3.00
C ALA A 64 4.56 15.43 -1.54
N TYR A 65 5.58 15.32 -0.69
CA TYR A 65 5.41 15.11 0.75
C TYR A 65 4.70 16.29 1.42
N SER A 66 5.07 17.51 1.04
CA SER A 66 4.41 18.72 1.57
C SER A 66 2.93 18.77 1.19
N TYR A 67 2.61 18.38 -0.05
CA TYR A 67 1.21 18.27 -0.48
C TYR A 67 0.46 17.14 0.22
N SER A 68 1.07 15.98 0.51
CA SER A 68 0.39 14.88 1.21
C SER A 68 0.00 15.24 2.64
N ILE A 69 0.73 16.15 3.29
CA ILE A 69 0.38 16.71 4.60
C ILE A 69 -0.74 17.74 4.44
N LEU A 70 -0.57 18.71 3.54
CA LEU A 70 -1.48 19.87 3.46
C LEU A 70 -2.80 19.61 2.75
N SER A 71 -2.89 18.55 1.94
CA SER A 71 -4.12 18.19 1.21
C SER A 71 -5.10 17.34 2.01
N ASP A 72 -4.65 16.77 3.13
CA ASP A 72 -5.50 16.02 4.06
C ASP A 72 -5.83 16.92 5.26
N PRO A 73 -7.12 17.25 5.50
CA PRO A 73 -7.52 18.11 6.60
C PRO A 73 -7.09 17.61 7.99
N GLU A 74 -7.03 16.29 8.19
CA GLU A 74 -6.61 15.67 9.45
C GLU A 74 -5.11 15.86 9.65
N LYS A 75 -4.30 15.52 8.64
CA LYS A 75 -2.83 15.66 8.70
C LYS A 75 -2.39 17.11 8.78
N ARG A 76 -3.05 18.01 8.04
CA ARG A 76 -2.80 19.45 8.12
C ARG A 76 -3.05 19.96 9.53
N ARG A 77 -4.16 19.55 10.16
CA ARG A 77 -4.47 19.94 11.55
C ARG A 77 -3.42 19.40 12.54
N GLN A 78 -3.01 18.15 12.40
CA GLN A 78 -1.96 17.55 13.24
C GLN A 78 -0.63 18.29 13.09
N TYR A 79 -0.22 18.57 11.85
CA TYR A 79 0.97 19.35 11.53
C TYR A 79 0.90 20.77 12.10
N ASP A 80 -0.23 21.46 11.95
CA ASP A 80 -0.42 22.81 12.48
C ASP A 80 -0.39 22.85 14.01
N THR A 81 -0.76 21.76 14.68
CA THR A 81 -0.82 21.66 16.15
C THR A 81 0.53 21.29 16.77
N ALA A 82 1.27 20.36 16.17
CA ALA A 82 2.44 19.74 16.81
C ALA A 82 3.64 19.54 15.85
N GLY A 83 3.60 20.12 14.65
CA GLY A 83 4.70 20.05 13.69
C GLY A 83 4.96 18.63 13.17
N PHE A 84 6.19 18.36 12.74
CA PHE A 84 6.58 17.05 12.19
C PHE A 84 6.58 15.92 13.23
N GLU A 85 6.77 16.22 14.52
CA GLU A 85 6.80 15.22 15.59
C GLU A 85 5.46 14.49 15.75
N ALA A 86 4.35 15.18 15.49
CA ALA A 86 3.01 14.59 15.49
C ALA A 86 2.82 13.56 14.37
N LEU A 87 3.48 13.77 13.22
CA LEU A 87 3.39 12.91 12.05
C LEU A 87 4.34 11.70 12.12
N GLU A 88 5.40 11.77 12.94
CA GLU A 88 6.38 10.69 13.10
C GLU A 88 5.93 9.59 14.07
N ASN A 89 5.10 9.92 15.08
CA ASN A 89 4.54 8.93 16.01
C ASN A 89 3.55 7.93 15.36
N GLU A 90 3.09 8.20 14.14
CA GLU A 90 2.26 7.27 13.34
C GLU A 90 3.09 6.39 12.38
N GLY A 91 4.43 6.40 12.45
CA GLY A 91 5.27 5.49 11.67
C GLY A 91 5.15 5.70 10.15
N MET A 92 5.20 6.96 9.69
CA MET A 92 5.09 7.30 8.28
C MET A 92 6.36 6.91 7.48
N ASP A 93 6.38 5.69 6.96
CA ASP A 93 6.94 5.45 5.63
C ASP A 93 6.19 6.34 4.63
N MET A 94 6.90 6.93 3.65
CA MET A 94 6.34 7.88 2.68
C MET A 94 5.09 7.32 1.97
N GLU A 95 3.91 7.67 2.48
CA GLU A 95 2.62 7.22 2.00
C GLU A 95 1.92 8.40 1.28
N ILE A 96 1.79 8.31 -0.04
CA ILE A 96 1.12 9.34 -0.87
C ILE A 96 -0.17 8.73 -1.43
N ASP A 97 -1.33 9.18 -0.93
CA ASP A 97 -2.64 8.84 -1.49
C ASP A 97 -2.91 9.71 -2.73
N LEU A 98 -2.77 9.10 -3.91
CA LEU A 98 -2.96 9.76 -5.21
C LEU A 98 -4.40 9.68 -5.73
N SER A 99 -5.35 9.15 -4.94
CA SER A 99 -6.74 8.94 -5.39
C SER A 99 -7.52 10.24 -5.66
N ASN A 100 -7.11 11.38 -5.05
CA ASN A 100 -7.81 12.68 -5.14
C ASN A 100 -7.27 13.67 -6.21
N LEU A 101 -6.25 13.29 -6.97
CA LEU A 101 -5.82 14.06 -8.14
C LEU A 101 -6.55 13.53 -9.40
N GLY A 102 -6.78 14.38 -10.40
CA GLY A 102 -7.50 13.99 -11.62
C GLY A 102 -6.60 13.32 -12.67
N THR A 103 -6.75 13.69 -13.95
CA THR A 103 -6.01 13.17 -15.13
C THR A 103 -4.48 13.15 -15.03
N VAL A 104 -3.90 13.88 -14.06
CA VAL A 104 -2.48 13.85 -13.70
C VAL A 104 -2.06 12.53 -13.02
N ASN A 105 -2.99 11.70 -12.51
CA ASN A 105 -2.70 10.47 -11.77
C ASN A 105 -1.80 9.46 -12.50
N THR A 106 -1.99 9.27 -13.80
CA THR A 106 -1.32 8.16 -14.52
C THR A 106 0.16 8.43 -14.74
N MET A 107 0.52 9.68 -15.09
CA MET A 107 1.91 10.07 -15.31
C MET A 107 2.67 10.16 -13.98
N PHE A 108 2.01 10.67 -12.94
CA PHE A 108 2.60 10.80 -11.61
C PHE A 108 2.78 9.43 -10.94
N ALA A 109 1.80 8.53 -11.04
CA ALA A 109 1.92 7.17 -10.53
C ALA A 109 3.08 6.38 -11.19
N ALA A 110 3.30 6.56 -12.50
CA ALA A 110 4.42 5.95 -13.19
C ALA A 110 5.78 6.46 -12.67
N LEU A 111 5.85 7.73 -12.28
CA LEU A 111 7.06 8.38 -11.77
C LEU A 111 7.37 8.01 -10.31
N PHE A 112 6.37 8.00 -9.43
CA PHE A 112 6.55 7.50 -8.06
C PHE A 112 6.91 6.01 -8.04
N SER A 113 6.31 5.21 -8.94
CA SER A 113 6.72 3.82 -9.14
C SER A 113 8.17 3.68 -9.63
N LYS A 114 8.69 4.64 -10.42
CA LYS A 114 10.09 4.66 -10.91
C LYS A 114 11.07 5.15 -9.84
N LEU A 115 10.60 6.00 -8.92
CA LEU A 115 11.36 6.51 -7.76
C LEU A 115 11.30 5.59 -6.53
N GLY A 116 10.60 4.44 -6.62
CA GLY A 116 10.50 3.46 -5.53
C GLY A 116 9.54 3.85 -4.40
N VAL A 117 8.69 4.86 -4.60
CA VAL A 117 7.69 5.27 -3.61
C VAL A 117 6.43 4.41 -3.80
N PRO A 118 6.01 3.62 -2.80
CA PRO A 118 4.83 2.78 -2.90
C PRO A 118 3.56 3.64 -2.95
N ILE A 119 2.79 3.49 -4.04
CA ILE A 119 1.47 4.13 -4.18
C ILE A 119 0.47 3.24 -3.47
N LYS A 120 -0.13 3.73 -2.38
CA LYS A 120 -1.18 3.01 -1.67
C LYS A 120 -2.44 2.94 -2.54
N THR A 121 -2.98 1.75 -2.63
CA THR A 121 -4.17 1.45 -3.42
C THR A 121 -5.40 1.52 -2.53
N THR A 122 -6.11 2.65 -2.50
CA THR A 122 -7.32 2.82 -1.68
C THR A 122 -8.52 2.13 -2.33
N ILE A 123 -9.23 1.29 -1.58
CA ILE A 123 -10.48 0.62 -2.03
C ILE A 123 -11.52 1.70 -2.34
N SER A 124 -12.23 1.57 -3.46
CA SER A 124 -13.26 2.55 -3.83
C SER A 124 -14.35 2.63 -2.75
N PRO A 125 -14.73 3.84 -2.28
CA PRO A 125 -15.82 3.99 -1.31
C PRO A 125 -17.13 3.36 -1.79
N THR A 126 -17.40 3.42 -3.10
CA THR A 126 -18.60 2.81 -3.70
C THR A 126 -18.64 1.30 -3.51
N VAL A 127 -17.50 0.61 -3.61
CA VAL A 127 -17.42 -0.84 -3.41
C VAL A 127 -17.71 -1.20 -1.96
N LEU A 128 -17.22 -0.40 -1.02
CA LEU A 128 -17.46 -0.60 0.41
C LEU A 128 -18.92 -0.33 0.77
N GLU A 129 -19.51 0.74 0.22
CA GLU A 129 -20.92 1.08 0.42
C GLU A 129 -21.85 0.00 -0.15
N GLU A 130 -21.60 -0.48 -1.36
CA GLU A 130 -22.36 -1.60 -1.95
C GLU A 130 -22.24 -2.88 -1.11
N ALA A 131 -21.04 -3.18 -0.60
CA ALA A 131 -20.83 -4.33 0.28
C ALA A 131 -21.59 -4.17 1.60
N MET A 132 -21.48 -3.01 2.26
CA MET A 132 -22.20 -2.70 3.50
C MET A 132 -23.71 -2.75 3.36
N ASN A 133 -24.24 -2.46 2.17
CA ASN A 133 -25.67 -2.53 1.87
C ASN A 133 -26.10 -3.92 1.37
N GLY A 134 -25.16 -4.86 1.18
CA GLY A 134 -25.44 -6.20 0.66
C GLY A 134 -25.87 -6.22 -0.80
N THR A 135 -25.61 -5.15 -1.57
CA THR A 135 -26.04 -5.02 -2.97
C THR A 135 -25.05 -5.60 -3.97
N VAL A 136 -23.93 -6.13 -3.49
CA VAL A 136 -22.89 -6.75 -4.33
C VAL A 136 -23.33 -8.11 -4.88
N THR A 137 -22.91 -8.41 -6.11
CA THR A 137 -23.12 -9.75 -6.67
C THR A 137 -22.05 -10.71 -6.17
N VAL A 138 -22.45 -11.65 -5.32
CA VAL A 138 -21.58 -12.70 -4.76
C VAL A 138 -21.64 -13.96 -5.62
N ARG A 139 -20.49 -14.39 -6.16
CA ARG A 139 -20.39 -15.65 -6.92
C ARG A 139 -19.99 -16.81 -6.00
N PRO A 140 -20.64 -17.96 -6.06
CA PRO A 140 -20.20 -19.11 -5.26
C PRO A 140 -18.82 -19.59 -5.75
N LEU A 141 -17.92 -19.87 -4.80
CA LEU A 141 -16.60 -20.46 -5.05
C LEU A 141 -16.39 -21.61 -4.07
N PRO A 142 -16.74 -22.85 -4.45
CA PRO A 142 -16.54 -24.02 -3.59
C PRO A 142 -15.08 -24.23 -3.22
N VAL A 143 -14.83 -24.66 -1.98
CA VAL A 143 -13.48 -25.02 -1.51
C VAL A 143 -12.87 -26.10 -2.42
N GLY A 144 -11.61 -25.92 -2.79
CA GLY A 144 -10.88 -26.81 -3.70
C GLY A 144 -11.05 -26.48 -5.19
N THR A 145 -11.85 -25.47 -5.53
CA THR A 145 -11.98 -24.95 -6.90
C THR A 145 -11.25 -23.61 -7.07
N SER A 146 -11.04 -23.20 -8.33
CA SER A 146 -10.50 -21.88 -8.66
C SER A 146 -11.41 -21.15 -9.63
N ALA A 147 -11.39 -19.81 -9.57
CA ALA A 147 -12.04 -18.94 -10.53
C ALA A 147 -10.99 -18.10 -11.26
N THR A 148 -11.19 -17.95 -12.57
CA THR A 148 -10.36 -17.15 -13.48
C THR A 148 -11.24 -16.11 -14.14
N GLY A 149 -10.70 -14.91 -14.33
CA GLY A 149 -11.47 -13.82 -14.91
C GLY A 149 -10.72 -12.51 -15.00
N LYS A 150 -11.33 -11.57 -15.70
CA LYS A 150 -10.87 -10.18 -15.76
C LYS A 150 -11.70 -9.34 -14.83
N VAL A 151 -11.04 -8.54 -14.00
CA VAL A 151 -11.70 -7.51 -13.20
C VAL A 151 -11.25 -6.16 -13.74
N ASP A 152 -12.21 -5.27 -13.94
CA ASP A 152 -11.92 -3.92 -14.40
C ASP A 152 -11.30 -3.08 -13.28
N LYS A 153 -10.64 -1.99 -13.67
CA LYS A 153 -9.97 -1.09 -12.73
C LYS A 153 -11.00 -0.49 -11.76
N GLN A 154 -10.69 -0.51 -10.47
CA GLN A 154 -11.53 -0.06 -9.36
C GLN A 154 -12.84 -0.85 -9.18
N CYS A 155 -13.01 -1.96 -9.89
CA CYS A 155 -14.11 -2.90 -9.66
C CYS A 155 -13.66 -4.03 -8.73
N ALA A 156 -14.60 -4.57 -7.97
CA ALA A 156 -14.39 -5.75 -7.14
C ALA A 156 -15.26 -6.91 -7.60
N HIS A 157 -14.70 -8.12 -7.62
CA HIS A 157 -15.47 -9.35 -7.77
C HIS A 157 -15.59 -10.05 -6.43
N PHE A 158 -16.82 -10.33 -6.00
CA PHE A 158 -17.12 -10.98 -4.74
C PHE A 158 -17.36 -12.47 -4.92
N PHE A 159 -16.84 -13.25 -3.96
CA PHE A 159 -16.91 -14.69 -3.93
C PHE A 159 -17.40 -15.18 -2.57
N GLY A 160 -18.40 -16.04 -2.57
CA GLY A 160 -18.92 -16.71 -1.39
C GLY A 160 -18.32 -18.11 -1.28
N VAL A 161 -17.57 -18.36 -0.21
CA VAL A 161 -16.94 -19.65 0.08
C VAL A 161 -17.65 -20.27 1.28
N THR A 162 -18.37 -21.36 1.05
CA THR A 162 -19.03 -22.12 2.12
C THR A 162 -18.08 -23.18 2.66
N ILE A 163 -17.86 -23.15 3.96
CA ILE A 163 -16.89 -23.97 4.69
C ILE A 163 -17.65 -24.94 5.60
N SER A 164 -17.32 -26.23 5.54
CA SER A 164 -17.86 -27.25 6.46
C SER A 164 -17.19 -27.20 7.83
N GLU A 165 -17.72 -27.93 8.83
CA GLU A 165 -17.07 -28.09 10.13
C GLU A 165 -15.67 -28.71 10.02
N GLU A 166 -15.53 -29.75 9.19
CA GLU A 166 -14.24 -30.41 8.95
C GLU A 166 -13.22 -29.46 8.33
N GLN A 167 -13.64 -28.63 7.36
CA GLN A 167 -12.80 -27.64 6.72
C GLN A 167 -12.48 -26.47 7.65
N ALA A 168 -13.43 -26.04 8.47
CA ALA A 168 -13.21 -25.05 9.51
C ALA A 168 -12.19 -25.56 10.55
N HIS A 169 -12.16 -26.85 10.85
CA HIS A 169 -11.16 -27.47 11.74
C HIS A 169 -9.80 -27.69 11.06
N SER A 170 -9.78 -28.02 9.78
CA SER A 170 -8.54 -28.20 9.01
C SER A 170 -7.87 -26.87 8.64
N GLY A 171 -8.67 -25.81 8.52
CA GLY A 171 -8.27 -24.51 8.01
C GLY A 171 -8.31 -24.43 6.48
N ILE A 172 -8.36 -23.20 5.96
CA ILE A 172 -8.35 -22.93 4.52
C ILE A 172 -7.33 -21.85 4.17
N VAL A 173 -6.89 -21.85 2.90
CA VAL A 173 -6.05 -20.79 2.34
C VAL A 173 -6.76 -20.20 1.13
N VAL A 174 -6.91 -18.88 1.12
CA VAL A 174 -7.44 -18.15 -0.03
C VAL A 174 -6.28 -17.44 -0.69
N ARG A 175 -6.04 -17.74 -1.97
CA ARG A 175 -4.92 -17.18 -2.72
C ARG A 175 -5.40 -16.65 -4.07
N VAL A 176 -4.89 -15.48 -4.42
CA VAL A 176 -5.13 -14.84 -5.71
C VAL A 176 -3.79 -14.59 -6.37
N THR A 177 -3.72 -14.86 -7.67
CA THR A 177 -2.51 -14.66 -8.48
C THR A 177 -2.84 -13.90 -9.75
N SER A 178 -1.86 -13.15 -10.25
CA SER A 178 -1.93 -12.41 -11.48
C SER A 178 -0.66 -12.65 -12.32
N PRO A 179 -0.76 -13.33 -13.48
CA PRO A 179 0.30 -13.38 -14.46
C PRO A 179 0.56 -12.02 -15.14
N ALA A 180 -0.42 -11.13 -15.15
CA ALA A 180 -0.30 -9.77 -15.69
C ALA A 180 0.44 -8.80 -14.76
N GLN A 181 0.90 -9.26 -13.59
CA GLN A 181 1.55 -8.45 -12.56
C GLN A 181 0.69 -7.26 -12.09
N SER A 182 -0.63 -7.41 -12.15
CA SER A 182 -1.58 -6.37 -11.76
C SER A 182 -1.46 -6.09 -10.26
N LYS A 183 -1.60 -4.82 -9.87
CA LYS A 183 -1.77 -4.45 -8.47
C LYS A 183 -3.23 -4.64 -8.06
N PHE A 184 -3.46 -5.43 -7.03
CA PHE A 184 -4.78 -5.73 -6.50
C PHE A 184 -4.76 -5.87 -4.98
N LYS A 185 -5.93 -5.89 -4.35
CA LYS A 185 -6.11 -6.30 -2.95
C LYS A 185 -7.04 -7.50 -2.88
N LEU A 186 -6.72 -8.43 -2.00
CA LEU A 186 -7.62 -9.49 -1.55
C LEU A 186 -8.31 -9.00 -0.26
N LEU A 187 -9.63 -9.09 -0.21
CA LEU A 187 -10.47 -8.60 0.87
C LEU A 187 -11.26 -9.75 1.47
N TYR A 188 -11.46 -9.73 2.78
CA TYR A 188 -12.37 -10.62 3.50
C TYR A 188 -13.39 -9.76 4.26
N PHE A 189 -14.66 -10.14 4.13
CA PHE A 189 -15.77 -9.46 4.77
C PHE A 189 -16.51 -10.40 5.72
N GLU A 190 -16.93 -9.85 6.85
CA GLU A 190 -17.86 -10.49 7.77
C GLU A 190 -19.28 -10.05 7.47
N GLN A 191 -20.23 -10.97 7.65
CA GLN A 191 -21.63 -10.66 7.46
C GLN A 191 -22.17 -9.90 8.66
N GLU A 192 -22.82 -8.77 8.37
CA GLU A 192 -23.44 -7.90 9.37
C GLU A 192 -24.90 -8.30 9.61
N VAL A 193 -25.44 -7.89 10.76
CA VAL A 193 -26.82 -8.21 11.17
C VAL A 193 -27.86 -7.63 10.19
N ASN A 194 -27.53 -6.53 9.51
CA ASN A 194 -28.37 -5.89 8.51
C ASN A 194 -28.38 -6.62 7.14
N GLY A 195 -27.67 -7.75 7.02
CA GLY A 195 -27.52 -8.49 5.76
C GLY A 195 -26.43 -7.97 4.83
N GLY A 196 -25.74 -6.90 5.22
CA GLY A 196 -24.58 -6.37 4.54
C GLY A 196 -23.27 -7.05 4.93
N TYR A 197 -22.16 -6.49 4.46
CA TYR A 197 -20.82 -7.01 4.66
C TYR A 197 -19.86 -5.94 5.15
N GLY A 198 -19.27 -6.15 6.33
CA GLY A 198 -18.23 -5.29 6.92
C GLY A 198 -16.83 -5.79 6.53
N LEU A 199 -15.95 -4.90 6.09
CA LEU A 199 -14.57 -5.28 5.75
C LEU A 199 -13.81 -5.66 7.02
N ALA A 200 -13.35 -6.91 7.10
CA ALA A 200 -12.65 -7.45 8.25
C ALA A 200 -11.14 -7.54 8.03
N LEU A 201 -10.70 -8.05 6.88
CA LEU A 201 -9.28 -8.16 6.54
C LEU A 201 -9.01 -7.69 5.10
N GLN A 202 -7.80 -7.20 4.86
CA GLN A 202 -7.31 -6.85 3.53
C GLN A 202 -5.84 -7.20 3.38
N GLU A 203 -5.45 -7.65 2.20
CA GLU A 203 -4.07 -8.01 1.86
C GLU A 203 -3.69 -7.42 0.51
N ASP A 204 -2.57 -6.70 0.45
CA ASP A 204 -2.01 -6.14 -0.78
C ASP A 204 -1.29 -7.20 -1.62
N SER A 205 -1.47 -7.15 -2.94
CA SER A 205 -0.72 -8.01 -3.86
C SER A 205 0.77 -7.69 -3.82
N GLN A 206 1.60 -8.70 -3.63
CA GLN A 206 3.06 -8.60 -3.68
C GLN A 206 3.59 -9.17 -4.99
N LYS A 207 4.61 -8.53 -5.58
CA LYS A 207 5.26 -9.00 -6.80
C LYS A 207 6.34 -10.02 -6.46
N THR A 208 6.20 -11.24 -6.99
CA THR A 208 7.21 -12.29 -6.87
C THR A 208 7.56 -12.82 -8.25
N GLY A 209 8.75 -12.50 -8.75
CA GLY A 209 9.19 -12.89 -10.08
C GLY A 209 8.29 -12.34 -11.20
N LYS A 210 7.63 -13.24 -11.93
CA LYS A 210 6.75 -12.90 -13.08
C LYS A 210 5.27 -12.78 -12.72
N VAL A 211 4.89 -12.93 -11.45
CA VAL A 211 3.49 -12.86 -11.00
C VAL A 211 3.34 -11.87 -9.86
N THR A 212 2.13 -11.35 -9.66
CA THR A 212 1.72 -10.74 -8.38
C THR A 212 0.74 -11.66 -7.66
N SER A 213 0.80 -11.71 -6.33
CA SER A 213 -0.02 -12.60 -5.52
C SER A 213 -0.39 -11.98 -4.18
N ALA A 214 -1.57 -12.31 -3.67
CA ALA A 214 -1.97 -12.07 -2.29
C ALA A 214 -2.54 -13.37 -1.72
N GLY A 215 -2.45 -13.56 -0.41
CA GLY A 215 -2.99 -14.74 0.25
C GLY A 215 -3.38 -14.47 1.69
N MET A 216 -4.56 -14.98 2.07
CA MET A 216 -5.05 -15.02 3.44
C MET A 216 -5.04 -16.46 3.93
N TYR A 217 -4.56 -16.64 5.16
CA TYR A 217 -4.35 -17.96 5.75
C TYR A 217 -5.27 -18.09 6.96
N PHE A 218 -6.25 -18.99 6.85
CA PHE A 218 -7.19 -19.25 7.94
C PHE A 218 -6.91 -20.62 8.54
N LEU A 219 -5.82 -20.70 9.30
CA LEU A 219 -5.23 -21.94 9.80
C LEU A 219 -5.15 -21.94 11.34
N HIS A 220 -4.93 -23.11 11.93
CA HIS A 220 -4.79 -23.25 13.40
C HIS A 220 -3.32 -23.25 13.86
N PHE A 221 -2.41 -22.86 12.97
CA PHE A 221 -0.98 -22.79 13.25
C PHE A 221 -0.39 -21.55 12.59
N GLN A 222 0.72 -21.07 13.14
CA GLN A 222 1.39 -19.88 12.66
C GLN A 222 1.97 -20.12 11.26
N VAL A 223 1.68 -19.19 10.35
CA VAL A 223 2.29 -19.14 9.01
C VAL A 223 3.31 -18.01 8.99
N TYR A 224 4.43 -18.24 8.32
CA TYR A 224 5.44 -17.22 8.06
C TYR A 224 5.62 -17.07 6.55
N ARG A 225 5.69 -15.82 6.08
CA ARG A 225 6.07 -15.47 4.72
C ARG A 225 7.57 -15.23 4.68
N MET A 226 8.26 -15.90 3.75
CA MET A 226 9.65 -15.57 3.45
C MET A 226 9.74 -14.28 2.65
N ASP A 227 10.55 -13.34 3.13
CA ASP A 227 10.95 -12.20 2.33
C ASP A 227 11.81 -12.66 1.13
N SER A 228 11.41 -12.25 -0.06
CA SER A 228 12.09 -12.57 -1.32
C SER A 228 13.12 -11.51 -1.74
N THR A 229 13.29 -10.43 -0.97
CA THR A 229 14.22 -9.32 -1.26
C THR A 229 15.71 -9.71 -1.17
N VAL A 230 16.03 -10.94 -0.76
CA VAL A 230 17.43 -11.41 -0.70
C VAL A 230 17.99 -11.53 -2.13
N ASN A 231 18.81 -10.55 -2.47
CA ASN A 231 19.41 -10.32 -3.78
C ASN A 231 20.12 -11.58 -4.30
N ALA A 232 19.73 -12.08 -5.48
CA ALA A 232 20.28 -13.30 -6.07
C ALA A 232 21.82 -13.27 -6.23
N LEU A 233 22.40 -12.07 -6.38
CA LEU A 233 23.85 -11.85 -6.43
C LEU A 233 24.57 -12.13 -5.10
N ALA A 234 23.92 -11.88 -3.96
CA ALA A 234 24.48 -12.22 -2.64
C ALA A 234 24.50 -13.73 -2.42
N MET A 235 23.51 -14.45 -2.99
CA MET A 235 23.38 -15.90 -2.88
C MET A 235 24.47 -16.69 -3.62
N ALA A 236 25.02 -16.14 -4.70
CA ALA A 236 26.04 -16.81 -5.51
C ALA A 236 27.42 -16.84 -4.85
N LYS A 237 27.69 -15.96 -3.88
CA LYS A 237 28.97 -15.90 -3.15
C LYS A 237 28.96 -16.74 -1.88
N ASP A 238 27.83 -16.80 -1.18
CA ASP A 238 27.67 -17.56 0.06
C ASP A 238 26.20 -18.05 0.20
N PRO A 239 25.90 -19.28 -0.22
CA PRO A 239 24.55 -19.83 -0.19
C PRO A 239 23.99 -20.01 1.23
N GLU A 240 24.87 -20.30 2.20
CA GLU A 240 24.48 -20.61 3.57
C GLU A 240 24.12 -19.33 4.33
N ALA A 241 24.97 -18.30 4.26
CA ALA A 241 24.66 -16.99 4.83
C ALA A 241 23.42 -16.37 4.19
N ALA A 242 23.22 -16.55 2.88
CA ALA A 242 22.03 -16.08 2.19
C ALA A 242 20.75 -16.81 2.63
N PHE A 243 20.84 -18.11 2.96
CA PHE A 243 19.73 -18.86 3.50
C PHE A 243 19.36 -18.39 4.91
N PHE A 244 20.34 -18.21 5.81
CA PHE A 244 20.08 -17.68 7.15
C PHE A 244 19.49 -16.27 7.11
N LYS A 245 19.97 -15.40 6.22
CA LYS A 245 19.40 -14.07 6.01
C LYS A 245 17.93 -14.11 5.52
N ARG A 246 17.53 -15.15 4.77
CA ARG A 246 16.12 -15.36 4.41
C ARG A 246 15.28 -15.80 5.60
N LEU A 247 15.84 -16.59 6.51
CA LEU A 247 15.16 -16.97 7.75
C LEU A 247 14.97 -15.78 8.68
N GLU A 248 15.93 -14.86 8.74
CA GLU A 248 15.80 -13.58 9.47
C GLU A 248 14.68 -12.70 8.90
N GLY A 249 14.40 -12.82 7.60
CA GLY A 249 13.32 -12.11 6.91
C GLY A 249 11.94 -12.76 7.01
N LEU A 250 11.75 -13.80 7.84
CA LEU A 250 10.44 -14.43 8.03
C LEU A 250 9.50 -13.46 8.73
N GLN A 251 8.44 -13.05 8.03
CA GLN A 251 7.38 -12.23 8.59
C GLN A 251 6.19 -13.12 8.95
N PRO A 252 5.66 -13.07 10.18
CA PRO A 252 4.45 -13.81 10.52
C PRO A 252 3.28 -13.30 9.67
N CYS A 253 2.52 -14.21 9.07
CA CYS A 253 1.24 -13.86 8.46
C CYS A 253 0.19 -13.66 9.56
N GLU A 254 -0.77 -12.77 9.30
CA GLU A 254 -2.01 -12.75 10.06
C GLU A 254 -2.76 -14.06 9.81
N VAL A 255 -3.14 -14.75 10.89
CA VAL A 255 -3.86 -16.02 10.83
C VAL A 255 -5.09 -15.90 11.72
N SER A 256 -6.26 -16.17 11.14
CA SER A 256 -7.54 -16.19 11.86
C SER A 256 -8.26 -17.51 11.58
N ALA A 257 -9.00 -18.06 12.54
CA ALA A 257 -9.82 -19.25 12.28
C ALA A 257 -11.18 -18.82 11.71
N LEU A 258 -11.68 -19.52 10.69
CA LEU A 258 -13.04 -19.33 10.20
C LEU A 258 -13.98 -20.33 10.85
N LYS A 259 -15.21 -19.89 11.11
CA LYS A 259 -16.28 -20.76 11.59
C LYS A 259 -16.89 -21.54 10.40
N PRO A 260 -17.64 -22.61 10.65
CA PRO A 260 -18.47 -23.22 9.61
C PRO A 260 -19.51 -22.20 9.12
N GLY A 261 -19.73 -22.13 7.80
CA GLY A 261 -20.64 -21.15 7.21
C GLY A 261 -20.14 -20.58 5.89
N THR A 262 -20.84 -19.57 5.37
CA THR A 262 -20.46 -18.88 4.14
C THR A 262 -19.66 -17.62 4.46
N HIS A 263 -18.47 -17.53 3.88
CA HIS A 263 -17.52 -16.43 4.05
C HIS A 263 -17.36 -15.66 2.75
N ILE A 264 -17.27 -14.33 2.84
CA ILE A 264 -17.26 -13.45 1.67
C ILE A 264 -15.85 -12.92 1.44
N PHE A 265 -15.33 -13.17 0.25
CA PHE A 265 -14.04 -12.67 -0.21
C PHE A 265 -14.24 -11.78 -1.43
N ALA A 266 -13.37 -10.80 -1.62
CA ALA A 266 -13.37 -10.02 -2.86
C ALA A 266 -11.97 -9.74 -3.38
N VAL A 267 -11.86 -9.55 -4.68
CA VAL A 267 -10.63 -9.10 -5.35
C VAL A 267 -10.91 -7.78 -6.04
N ILE A 268 -10.17 -6.73 -5.67
CA ILE A 268 -10.24 -5.41 -6.28
C ILE A 268 -8.94 -5.04 -6.97
N ILE A 269 -9.02 -4.47 -8.17
CA ILE A 269 -7.86 -4.20 -9.03
C ILE A 269 -7.63 -2.71 -9.19
N PHE A 270 -6.37 -2.28 -9.12
CA PHE A 270 -5.98 -0.87 -9.19
C PHE A 270 -5.19 -0.49 -10.44
N SER A 271 -4.59 -1.46 -11.14
CA SER A 271 -3.89 -1.25 -12.42
C SER A 271 -4.69 -1.81 -13.60
N SER A 272 -4.56 -1.19 -14.78
CA SER A 272 -5.31 -1.57 -15.98
C SER A 272 -5.10 -3.03 -16.38
N GLN A 273 -6.19 -3.80 -16.25
CA GLN A 273 -6.41 -5.18 -16.70
C GLN A 273 -5.70 -6.28 -15.91
N LEU A 274 -6.47 -7.33 -15.62
CA LEU A 274 -6.00 -8.60 -15.11
C LEU A 274 -6.60 -9.74 -15.93
N ALA A 275 -5.84 -10.79 -16.15
CA ALA A 275 -6.35 -12.14 -16.35
C ALA A 275 -5.97 -12.92 -15.08
N ILE A 276 -6.95 -13.30 -14.25
CA ILE A 276 -6.78 -14.11 -13.02
C ILE A 276 -6.57 -15.56 -13.42
#